data_AF-A0A1X0RQ83-F1
#
_entry.id   AF-A0A1X0RQ83-F1
#
_cell.length_a   1.000
_cell.length_b   1.000
_cell.length_c   1.000
_cell.angle_alpha   90.00
_cell.angle_beta   90.00
_cell.angle_gamma   90.00
#
_symmetry.space_group_name_H-M   'P 1'
#
loop_
_entity.id
_entity.type
_entity.pdbx_description
1 polymer ?
#
loop_
_entity_poly.entity_id
_entity_poly.type
_entity_poly.pdbx_seq_one_letter_code
_entity_poly.pdbx_strand_id
1 'polypeptide(L)'
;MSTVEPWAYPDHKQFERVPSLSEVDKTDRKAVYAARNQKIRDDWVKAMEARIIKEKLDECYRTEGVNHCKFFLFFFFLYKPIHSFLF
;
A
#
# COMPACT_ATOMS: atom_id res chain seq x y z
N MET A 1 21.11 -10.57 -20.17
CA MET A 1 22.10 -10.65 -19.08
C MET A 1 22.36 -9.21 -18.64
N SER A 2 21.72 -8.75 -17.56
CA SER A 2 21.85 -7.35 -17.12
C SER A 2 23.27 -7.07 -16.64
N THR A 3 23.91 -6.07 -17.22
CA THR A 3 25.20 -5.52 -16.80
C THR A 3 25.03 -4.88 -15.42
N VAL A 4 25.64 -5.47 -14.39
CA VAL A 4 25.56 -4.97 -13.01
C VAL A 4 26.69 -3.98 -12.79
N GLU A 5 26.36 -2.69 -12.73
CA GLU A 5 27.24 -1.68 -12.16
C GLU A 5 27.27 -1.85 -10.62
N PRO A 6 28.44 -1.95 -9.96
CA PRO A 6 28.54 -2.49 -8.59
C PRO A 6 27.88 -1.68 -7.46
N TRP A 7 27.48 -0.42 -7.70
CA TRP A 7 27.01 0.48 -6.63
C TRP A 7 25.91 1.47 -7.04
N ALA A 8 25.20 1.21 -8.14
CA ALA A 8 24.05 2.03 -8.50
C ALA A 8 22.87 1.78 -7.55
N TYR A 9 22.14 2.84 -7.19
CA TYR A 9 20.92 2.70 -6.39
C TYR A 9 19.90 1.88 -7.20
N PRO A 10 19.36 0.77 -6.64
CA PRO A 10 18.44 -0.07 -7.39
C PRO A 10 17.16 0.69 -7.74
N ASP A 11 16.75 0.59 -9.01
CA ASP A 11 15.48 1.16 -9.45
C ASP A 11 14.29 0.49 -8.75
N HIS A 12 13.20 1.24 -8.62
CA HIS A 12 11.95 0.72 -8.08
C HIS A 12 11.42 -0.40 -8.98
N LYS A 13 11.34 -1.61 -8.43
CA LYS A 13 10.85 -2.78 -9.16
C LYS A 13 9.35 -2.65 -9.45
N GLN A 14 9.00 -2.66 -10.74
CA GLN A 14 7.62 -2.74 -11.20
C GLN A 14 7.18 -4.21 -11.29
N PHE A 15 5.95 -4.49 -10.87
CA PHE A 15 5.35 -5.82 -10.95
C PHE A 15 4.12 -5.76 -11.85
N GLU A 16 3.98 -6.73 -12.75
CA GLU A 16 2.79 -6.89 -13.57
C GLU A 16 1.57 -7.26 -12.70
N ARG A 17 0.40 -6.78 -13.12
CA ARG A 17 -0.88 -7.05 -12.46
C ARG A 17 -1.41 -8.40 -12.94
N VAL A 18 -1.50 -9.33 -12.01
CA VAL A 18 -2.10 -10.67 -12.12
C VAL A 18 -3.58 -10.60 -11.71
N PRO A 19 -4.44 -11.48 -12.25
CA PRO A 19 -5.84 -11.59 -11.83
C PRO A 19 -6.02 -11.82 -10.33
N SER A 20 -7.18 -11.43 -9.83
CA SER A 20 -7.51 -11.55 -8.41
C SER A 20 -7.74 -13.01 -8.00
N LEU A 21 -7.59 -13.32 -6.71
CA LEU A 21 -7.66 -14.71 -6.21
C LEU A 21 -9.03 -15.38 -6.44
N SER A 22 -10.10 -14.60 -6.63
CA SER A 22 -11.44 -15.10 -6.99
C SER A 22 -11.58 -15.54 -8.45
N GLU A 23 -10.75 -15.01 -9.35
CA GLU A 23 -10.82 -15.25 -10.80
C GLU A 23 -9.87 -16.35 -11.26
N VAL A 24 -8.90 -16.74 -10.43
CA VAL A 24 -7.91 -17.76 -10.75
C VAL A 24 -8.49 -19.16 -10.62
N ASP A 25 -8.17 -20.03 -11.60
CA ASP A 25 -8.45 -21.45 -11.50
C ASP A 25 -7.68 -22.08 -10.33
N LYS A 26 -8.43 -22.70 -9.40
CA LYS A 26 -7.90 -23.31 -8.18
C LYS A 26 -7.01 -24.52 -8.46
N THR A 27 -7.14 -25.13 -9.65
CA THR A 27 -6.33 -26.31 -10.01
C THR A 27 -4.90 -25.95 -10.40
N ASP A 28 -4.67 -24.76 -10.96
CA ASP A 28 -3.33 -24.27 -11.27
C ASP A 28 -2.66 -23.63 -10.05
N ARG A 29 -1.78 -24.42 -9.40
CA ARG A 29 -0.99 -23.97 -8.25
C ARG A 29 -0.15 -22.73 -8.58
N LYS A 30 0.40 -22.61 -9.80
CA LYS A 30 1.29 -21.48 -10.15
C LYS A 30 0.53 -20.16 -10.18
N ALA A 31 -0.62 -20.13 -10.85
CA ALA A 31 -1.49 -18.96 -10.88
C ALA A 31 -1.96 -18.56 -9.48
N VAL A 32 -2.33 -19.53 -8.63
CA VAL A 32 -2.74 -19.27 -7.24
C VAL A 32 -1.62 -18.63 -6.42
N TYR A 33 -0.38 -19.11 -6.54
CA TYR A 33 0.76 -18.51 -5.85
C TYR A 33 1.05 -17.08 -6.34
N ALA A 34 0.94 -16.84 -7.65
CA ALA A 34 1.16 -15.51 -8.23
C ALA A 34 0.13 -14.49 -7.70
N ALA A 35 -1.16 -14.84 -7.71
CA ALA A 35 -2.23 -14.00 -7.18
C ALA A 35 -2.08 -13.74 -5.68
N ARG A 36 -1.69 -14.76 -4.90
CA ARG A 36 -1.40 -14.60 -3.46
C ARG A 36 -0.26 -13.61 -3.21
N ASN A 37 0.84 -13.76 -3.95
CA ASN A 37 2.01 -12.89 -3.80
C ASN A 37 1.68 -11.44 -4.17
N GLN A 38 0.82 -11.23 -5.16
CA GLN A 38 0.32 -9.88 -5.48
C GLN A 38 -0.49 -9.31 -4.33
N LYS A 39 -1.48 -10.06 -3.81
CA LYS A 39 -2.29 -9.61 -2.68
C LYS A 39 -1.42 -9.18 -1.49
N ILE A 40 -0.41 -9.98 -1.16
CA ILE A 40 0.50 -9.67 -0.06
C ILE A 40 1.22 -8.34 -0.31
N ARG A 41 1.75 -8.11 -1.52
CA ARG A 41 2.41 -6.83 -1.85
C ARG A 41 1.45 -5.64 -1.71
N ASP A 42 0.23 -5.78 -2.21
CA ASP A 42 -0.78 -4.72 -2.13
C ASP A 42 -1.17 -4.43 -0.68
N ASP A 43 -1.31 -5.45 0.15
CA ASP A 43 -1.60 -5.31 1.58
C ASP A 43 -0.44 -4.60 2.33
N TRP A 44 0.81 -4.88 1.95
CA TRP A 44 1.98 -4.13 2.46
C TRP A 44 1.98 -2.66 2.02
N VAL A 45 1.66 -2.38 0.76
CA VAL A 45 1.57 -1.00 0.25
C VAL A 45 0.53 -0.21 1.04
N LYS A 46 -0.66 -0.78 1.26
CA LYS A 46 -1.72 -0.15 2.07
C LYS A 46 -1.28 0.08 3.52
N ALA A 47 -0.57 -0.87 4.12
CA ALA A 47 -0.04 -0.70 5.47
C ALA A 47 0.99 0.44 5.54
N MET A 48 1.84 0.59 4.52
CA MET A 48 2.80 1.69 4.44
C MET A 48 2.13 3.04 4.19
N GLU A 49 1.11 3.09 3.34
CA GLU A 49 0.28 4.29 3.14
C GLU A 49 -0.35 4.75 4.45
N ALA A 50 -0.93 3.83 5.22
CA ALA A 50 -1.53 4.13 6.52
C ALA A 50 -0.49 4.68 7.52
N ARG A 51 0.74 4.15 7.50
CA ARG A 51 1.82 4.67 8.35
C ARG A 51 2.21 6.10 7.99
N ILE A 52 2.38 6.40 6.71
CA ILE A 52 2.72 7.76 6.24
C ILE A 52 1.64 8.75 6.66
N ILE A 53 0.37 8.38 6.50
CA ILE A 53 -0.76 9.22 6.92
C ILE A 53 -0.71 9.48 8.42
N LYS A 54 -0.43 8.45 9.23
CA LYS A 54 -0.29 8.60 10.68
C LYS A 54 0.85 9.54 11.05
N GLU A 55 2.02 9.40 10.42
CA GLU A 55 3.16 10.28 10.68
C GLU A 55 2.84 11.75 10.33
N LYS A 56 2.15 11.97 9.21
CA LYS A 56 1.67 13.31 8.82
C LYS A 56 0.64 13.88 9.77
N LEU A 57 -0.24 13.03 10.32
CA LEU A 57 -1.19 13.42 11.33
C LEU A 57 -0.49 13.81 12.64
N ASP A 58 0.48 13.02 13.08
CA ASP A 58 1.29 13.31 14.29
C ASP A 58 2.10 14.61 14.14
N GLU A 59 2.59 14.91 12.93
CA GLU A 59 3.23 16.19 12.59
C GLU A 59 2.26 17.36 12.72
N CYS A 60 1.07 17.26 12.11
CA CYS A 60 0.01 18.28 12.20
C CYS A 60 -0.42 18.54 13.66
N TYR A 61 -0.53 17.49 14.48
CA TYR A 61 -0.82 17.63 15.92
C TYR A 61 0.22 18.46 16.67
N ARG A 62 1.50 18.38 16.27
CA ARG A 62 2.59 19.14 16.91
C ARG A 62 2.65 20.59 16.43
N THR A 63 2.27 20.88 15.19
CA THR A 63 2.46 22.18 14.56
C THR A 63 1.24 23.11 14.63
N GLU A 64 0.03 22.58 14.48
CA GLU A 64 -1.16 23.40 14.17
C GLU A 64 -2.08 23.72 15.37
N GLY A 65 -1.71 23.31 16.59
CA GLY A 65 -2.47 23.65 17.79
C GLY A 65 -3.93 23.21 17.67
N VAL A 66 -4.92 24.12 17.69
CA VAL A 66 -6.37 23.81 17.71
C VAL A 66 -6.96 23.43 16.32
N ASN A 67 -6.20 23.56 15.23
CA ASN A 67 -6.70 23.27 13.86
C ASN A 67 -6.62 21.80 13.42
N HIS A 68 -6.06 20.91 14.25
CA HIS A 68 -5.93 19.48 13.96
C HIS A 68 -7.26 18.79 13.57
N CYS A 69 -8.39 19.23 14.14
CA CYS A 69 -9.71 18.63 13.89
C CYS A 69 -10.18 18.76 12.43
N LYS A 70 -9.89 19.88 11.76
CA LYS A 70 -10.29 20.07 10.35
C LYS A 70 -9.45 19.22 9.41
N PHE A 71 -8.16 19.08 9.71
CA PHE A 71 -7.24 18.26 8.92
C PHE A 71 -7.55 16.77 9.10
N PHE A 72 -7.89 16.34 10.33
CA PHE A 72 -8.34 14.98 10.61
C PHE A 72 -9.60 14.62 9.81
N LEU A 73 -10.60 15.50 9.76
CA LEU A 73 -11.80 15.27 8.95
C LEU A 73 -11.47 15.14 7.46
N PHE A 74 -10.60 16.00 6.92
CA PHE A 74 -10.20 15.95 5.51
C PHE A 74 -9.48 14.63 5.16
N PHE A 75 -8.51 14.21 5.97
CA PHE A 75 -7.83 12.93 5.79
C PHE A 75 -8.78 11.74 5.96
N PHE A 76 -9.67 11.78 6.95
CA PHE A 76 -10.63 10.71 7.17
C PHE A 76 -11.61 10.57 6.00
N PHE A 77 -12.02 11.68 5.37
CA PHE A 77 -12.91 11.64 4.20
C PHE A 77 -12.19 11.18 2.91
N LEU A 78 -10.93 11.57 2.71
CA LEU A 78 -10.16 11.15 1.53
C LEU A 78 -9.67 9.69 1.60
N TYR A 79 -9.38 9.17 2.79
CA TYR A 79 -8.84 7.82 3.00
C TYR A 79 -9.86 6.81 3.55
N LYS A 80 -11.11 7.21 3.77
CA LYS A 80 -12.23 6.31 4.15
C LYS A 80 -12.46 5.08 3.26
N PRO A 81 -12.16 5.06 1.94
CA PRO A 81 -12.33 3.82 1.17
C PRO A 81 -11.38 2.69 1.61
N ILE A 82 -10.35 2.96 2.42
CA ILE A 82 -9.34 1.96 2.81
C ILE A 82 -9.75 1.17 4.07
N HIS A 83 -10.59 1.73 4.93
CA HIS A 83 -10.94 1.15 6.24
C HIS A 83 -12.33 0.48 6.28
N SER A 84 -12.95 0.19 5.12
CA SER A 84 -14.22 -0.56 5.08
C SER A 84 -14.04 -2.08 4.96
N PHE A 85 -12.80 -2.58 5.04
CA PHE A 85 -12.46 -4.01 4.94
C PHE A 85 -11.91 -4.60 6.25
N LEU A 86 -12.05 -3.86 7.37
CA LEU A 86 -11.69 -4.30 8.71
C LEU A 86 -12.92 -4.31 9.63
N PHE A 87 -14.04 -4.87 9.14
CA PHE A 87 -15.14 -5.44 9.92
C PHE A 87 -16.00 -6.31 9.01
#